data_AF-A0A4U8UNC3-F1
#
_entry.id   AF-A0A4U8UNC3-F1
#
_cell.length_a   1.000
_cell.length_b   1.000
_cell.length_c   1.000
_cell.angle_alpha   90.00
_cell.angle_beta   90.00
_cell.angle_gamma   90.00
#
_symmetry.space_group_name_H-M   'P 1'
#
loop_
_entity.id
_entity.type
_entity.pdbx_description
1 polymer ?
#
loop_
_entity_poly.entity_id
_entity_poly.type
_entity_poly.pdbx_seq_one_letter_code
_entity_poly.pdbx_strand_id
1 'polypeptide(L)'
;MELETILAELLKIANAKYKLEDFEARRSELLAELSEYQQSEQFISETERVIKELQDERDAHTEIIQQINQDKKGLETVVSEERDKQREMESNLTKKYEQIFRLLDQSNQLAKESGISEENLISPECANLAQAAMPPIPPNFLNQFKHMPTIMHQAALSLNFDPSMFMVANQANHQLGRLQLPRGPNANPLTSVAGASGLSTIPSFSKSSDHQSPPMKTCQTCLQQIHRNAPICPMCKSKSRSKHPKKAKRKAEG
;
A
#
# COMPACT_ATOMS: atom_id res chain seq x y z
N MET A 1 -21.98 -72.57 -53.76
CA MET A 1 -22.78 -71.38 -54.10
C MET A 1 -23.21 -70.64 -52.83
N GLU A 2 -23.88 -71.28 -51.86
CA GLU A 2 -24.30 -70.60 -50.61
C GLU A 2 -23.15 -70.02 -49.77
N LEU A 3 -22.00 -70.71 -49.68
CA LEU A 3 -20.87 -70.25 -48.85
C LEU A 3 -20.22 -68.95 -49.37
N GLU A 4 -20.13 -68.79 -50.70
CA GLU A 4 -19.60 -67.57 -51.33
C GLU A 4 -20.53 -66.38 -51.12
N THR A 5 -21.85 -66.61 -51.17
CA THR A 5 -22.84 -65.58 -50.85
C THR A 5 -22.75 -65.15 -49.40
N ILE A 6 -22.61 -66.08 -48.45
CA ILE A 6 -22.43 -65.78 -47.03
C ILE A 6 -21.14 -64.98 -46.80
N LEU A 7 -20.03 -65.37 -47.44
CA LEU A 7 -18.77 -64.64 -47.34
C LEU A 7 -18.90 -63.19 -47.86
N ALA A 8 -19.57 -63.00 -49.00
CA ALA A 8 -19.80 -61.68 -49.57
C ALA A 8 -20.65 -60.79 -48.65
N GLU A 9 -21.69 -61.34 -48.02
CA GLU A 9 -22.51 -60.60 -47.06
C GLU A 9 -21.73 -60.27 -45.78
N LEU A 10 -20.92 -61.18 -45.24
CA LEU A 10 -20.06 -60.90 -44.09
C LEU A 10 -19.03 -59.81 -44.39
N LEU A 11 -18.46 -59.77 -45.59
CA LEU A 11 -17.56 -58.70 -46.02
C LEU A 11 -18.27 -57.34 -46.10
N LYS A 12 -19.52 -57.30 -46.59
CA LYS A 12 -20.34 -56.07 -46.60
C LYS A 12 -20.61 -55.57 -45.19
N ILE A 13 -20.99 -56.47 -44.28
CA ILE A 13 -21.25 -56.15 -42.87
C ILE A 13 -19.97 -55.64 -42.19
N ALA A 14 -18.83 -56.28 -42.43
CA ALA A 14 -17.54 -55.84 -41.90
C ALA A 14 -17.16 -54.45 -42.41
N ASN A 15 -17.36 -54.17 -43.70
CA ASN A 15 -17.11 -52.84 -44.27
C ASN A 15 -18.04 -51.77 -43.69
N ALA A 16 -19.34 -52.09 -43.55
CA ALA A 16 -20.31 -51.21 -42.92
C ALA A 16 -19.94 -50.90 -41.47
N LYS A 17 -19.51 -51.91 -40.71
CA LYS A 17 -19.03 -51.74 -39.33
C LYS A 17 -17.83 -50.81 -39.26
N TYR A 18 -16.80 -51.03 -40.08
CA TYR A 18 -15.63 -50.16 -40.13
C TYR A 18 -15.99 -48.70 -40.43
N LYS A 19 -16.89 -48.47 -41.40
CA LYS A 19 -17.38 -47.12 -41.72
C LYS A 19 -18.14 -46.47 -40.57
N LEU A 20 -18.91 -47.27 -39.81
CA LEU A 20 -19.62 -46.76 -38.63
C LEU A 20 -18.65 -46.36 -37.53
N GLU A 21 -17.63 -47.19 -37.26
CA GLU A 21 -16.57 -46.88 -36.27
C GLU A 21 -15.79 -45.61 -36.66
N ASP A 22 -15.43 -45.45 -37.94
CA ASP A 22 -14.77 -44.25 -38.47
C ASP A 22 -15.66 -43.00 -38.36
N PHE A 23 -16.97 -43.14 -38.61
CA PHE A 23 -17.94 -42.06 -38.39
C PHE A 23 -18.07 -41.69 -36.91
N GLU A 24 -18.18 -42.67 -36.02
CA GLU A 24 -18.27 -42.44 -34.57
C GLU A 24 -17.02 -41.77 -34.01
N ALA A 25 -15.84 -42.15 -34.52
CA ALA A 25 -14.57 -41.51 -34.17
C ALA A 25 -14.57 -40.03 -34.56
N ARG A 26 -14.90 -39.70 -35.82
CA ARG A 26 -14.98 -38.32 -36.31
C ARG A 26 -16.04 -37.49 -35.59
N ARG A 27 -17.19 -38.09 -35.26
CA ARG A 27 -18.24 -37.43 -34.47
C ARG A 27 -17.74 -37.10 -33.07
N SER A 28 -17.00 -38.01 -32.44
CA SER A 28 -16.47 -37.81 -31.09
C SER A 28 -15.39 -36.73 -31.06
N GLU A 29 -14.53 -36.70 -32.08
CA GLU A 29 -13.54 -35.63 -32.30
C GLU A 29 -14.22 -34.26 -32.45
N LEU A 30 -15.23 -34.15 -33.32
CA LEU A 30 -15.99 -32.91 -33.51
C LEU A 30 -16.67 -32.41 -32.22
N LEU A 31 -17.21 -33.33 -31.41
CA LEU A 31 -17.82 -32.96 -30.13
C LEU A 31 -16.80 -32.47 -29.11
N ALA A 32 -15.58 -33.02 -29.13
CA ALA A 32 -14.49 -32.55 -28.29
C ALA A 32 -14.05 -31.14 -28.71
N GLU A 33 -13.82 -30.91 -30.00
CA GLU A 33 -13.47 -29.58 -30.54
C GLU A 33 -14.56 -28.54 -30.24
N LEU A 34 -15.84 -28.90 -30.37
CA LEU A 34 -16.94 -27.99 -30.04
C LEU A 34 -16.94 -27.61 -28.55
N SER A 35 -16.62 -28.56 -27.66
CA SER A 35 -16.52 -28.27 -26.23
C SER A 35 -15.34 -27.35 -25.92
N GLU A 36 -14.19 -27.55 -26.56
CA GLU A 36 -13.02 -26.67 -26.43
C GLU A 36 -13.29 -25.25 -26.95
N TYR A 37 -14.00 -25.15 -28.08
CA TYR A 37 -14.44 -23.88 -28.63
C TYR A 37 -15.34 -23.12 -27.64
N GLN A 38 -16.34 -23.78 -27.06
CA GLN A 38 -17.24 -23.16 -26.07
C GLN A 38 -16.50 -22.70 -24.81
N GLN A 39 -15.55 -23.50 -24.32
CA GLN A 39 -14.73 -23.11 -23.17
C GLN A 39 -13.86 -21.89 -23.49
N SER A 40 -13.32 -21.82 -24.71
CA SER A 40 -12.53 -20.68 -25.18
C SER A 40 -13.38 -19.42 -25.29
N GLU A 41 -14.62 -19.53 -25.80
CA GLU A 41 -15.57 -18.42 -25.88
C GLU A 41 -15.90 -17.86 -24.48
N GLN A 42 -16.15 -18.74 -23.51
CA GLN A 42 -16.37 -18.33 -22.11
C GLN A 42 -15.15 -17.63 -21.52
N PHE A 43 -13.95 -18.16 -21.77
CA PHE A 43 -12.71 -17.54 -21.29
C PHE A 43 -12.48 -16.15 -21.89
N ILE A 44 -12.74 -15.98 -23.19
CA ILE A 44 -12.63 -14.69 -23.87
C ILE A 44 -13.62 -13.70 -23.26
N SER A 45 -14.90 -14.09 -23.12
CA SER A 45 -15.94 -13.22 -22.55
C SER A 45 -15.59 -12.76 -21.14
N GLU A 46 -15.09 -13.67 -20.30
CA GLU A 46 -14.65 -13.33 -18.94
C GLU A 46 -13.44 -12.40 -18.93
N THR A 47 -12.49 -12.61 -19.86
CA THR A 47 -11.33 -11.72 -20.01
C THR A 47 -11.75 -10.32 -20.44
N GLU A 48 -12.68 -10.21 -21.38
CA GLU A 48 -13.25 -8.92 -21.81
C GLU A 48 -13.98 -8.20 -20.67
N ARG A 49 -14.74 -8.95 -19.84
CA ARG A 49 -15.39 -8.42 -18.63
C ARG A 49 -14.36 -7.81 -17.68
N VAL A 50 -13.30 -8.55 -17.35
CA VAL A 50 -12.24 -8.09 -16.44
C VAL A 50 -11.50 -6.88 -17.02
N ILE A 51 -11.25 -6.85 -18.33
CA ILE A 51 -10.63 -5.68 -18.99
C ILE A 51 -11.49 -4.43 -18.79
N LYS A 52 -12.81 -4.55 -18.93
CA LYS A 52 -13.73 -3.44 -18.72
C LYS A 52 -13.71 -2.96 -17.27
N GLU A 53 -13.78 -3.88 -16.31
CA GLU A 53 -13.73 -3.54 -14.88
C GLU A 53 -12.44 -2.78 -14.51
N LEU A 54 -11.29 -3.21 -15.05
CA LEU A 54 -10.02 -2.51 -14.85
C LEU A 54 -9.99 -1.11 -15.48
N GLN A 55 -10.69 -0.91 -16.61
CA GLN A 55 -10.82 0.40 -17.24
C GLN A 55 -11.69 1.33 -16.40
N ASP A 56 -12.81 0.83 -15.89
CA ASP A 56 -13.70 1.58 -15.00
C ASP A 56 -12.98 1.98 -13.70
N GLU A 57 -12.19 1.07 -13.09
CA GLU A 57 -11.35 1.38 -11.92
C GLU A 57 -10.28 2.44 -12.22
N ARG A 58 -9.62 2.36 -13.37
CA ARG A 58 -8.62 3.36 -13.80
C ARG A 58 -9.26 4.75 -13.94
N ASP A 59 -10.45 4.82 -14.51
CA ASP A 59 -11.15 6.09 -14.72
C ASP A 59 -11.61 6.69 -13.38
N ALA A 60 -12.13 5.86 -12.46
CA ALA A 60 -12.43 6.28 -11.10
C ALA A 60 -11.19 6.79 -10.35
N HIS A 61 -10.05 6.11 -10.44
CA HIS A 61 -8.78 6.60 -9.85
C HIS A 61 -8.34 7.93 -10.47
N THR A 62 -8.55 8.12 -11.76
CA THR A 62 -8.22 9.37 -12.46
C THR A 62 -9.04 10.53 -11.92
N GLU A 63 -10.34 10.32 -11.68
CA GLU A 63 -11.23 11.32 -11.06
C GLU A 63 -10.78 11.69 -9.64
N ILE A 64 -10.44 10.70 -8.82
CA ILE A 64 -9.93 10.94 -7.45
C ILE A 64 -8.66 11.79 -7.47
N ILE A 65 -7.72 11.51 -8.39
CA ILE A 65 -6.49 12.30 -8.53
C ILE A 65 -6.81 13.74 -8.95
N GLN A 66 -7.78 13.94 -9.84
CA GLN A 66 -8.21 15.28 -10.23
C GLN A 66 -8.77 16.05 -9.02
N GLN A 67 -9.58 15.41 -8.19
CA GLN A 67 -10.12 16.02 -6.97
C GLN A 67 -9.01 16.41 -5.99
N ILE A 68 -8.05 15.51 -5.72
CA ILE A 68 -6.91 15.80 -4.83
C ILE A 68 -6.13 17.02 -5.32
N ASN A 69 -5.93 17.16 -6.64
CA ASN A 69 -5.23 18.31 -7.21
C ASN A 69 -6.04 19.61 -7.06
N GLN A 70 -7.36 19.55 -7.16
CA GLN A 70 -8.23 20.69 -6.90
C GLN A 70 -8.18 21.11 -5.43
N ASP A 71 -8.27 20.15 -4.51
CA ASP A 71 -8.20 20.40 -3.07
C ASP A 71 -6.84 20.98 -2.68
N LYS A 72 -5.75 20.43 -3.23
CA LYS A 72 -4.39 20.98 -3.04
C LYS A 72 -4.33 22.45 -3.44
N LYS A 73 -4.85 22.79 -4.63
CA LYS A 73 -4.87 24.18 -5.10
C LYS A 73 -5.69 25.07 -4.16
N GLY A 74 -6.84 24.61 -3.68
CA GLY A 74 -7.65 25.32 -2.70
C GLY A 74 -6.90 25.59 -1.39
N LEU A 75 -6.20 24.58 -0.87
CA LEU A 75 -5.38 24.72 0.34
C LEU A 75 -4.19 25.67 0.14
N GLU A 76 -3.52 25.63 -1.00
CA GLU A 76 -2.44 26.56 -1.35
C GLU A 76 -2.93 28.02 -1.35
N THR A 77 -4.13 28.26 -1.88
CA THR A 77 -4.78 29.58 -1.83
C THR A 77 -5.04 30.03 -0.38
N VAL A 78 -5.68 29.19 0.44
CA VAL A 78 -5.96 29.52 1.85
C VAL A 78 -4.68 29.83 2.62
N VAL A 79 -3.62 29.03 2.43
CA VAL A 79 -2.33 29.27 3.08
C VAL A 79 -1.72 30.61 2.64
N SER A 80 -1.83 30.97 1.36
CA SER A 80 -1.36 32.27 0.87
C SER A 80 -2.14 33.43 1.50
N GLU A 81 -3.47 33.35 1.52
CA GLU A 81 -4.34 34.38 2.10
C GLU A 81 -4.06 34.60 3.59
N GLU A 82 -3.89 33.52 4.35
CA GLU A 82 -3.56 33.61 5.78
C GLU A 82 -2.15 34.18 5.99
N ARG A 83 -1.18 33.86 5.12
CA ARG A 83 0.15 34.49 5.15
C ARG A 83 0.10 35.98 4.83
N ASP A 84 -0.78 36.42 3.92
CA ASP A 84 -1.00 37.84 3.61
C ASP A 84 -1.60 38.59 4.81
N LYS A 85 -2.64 38.03 5.43
CA LYS A 85 -3.23 38.60 6.66
C LYS A 85 -2.22 38.67 7.80
N GLN A 86 -1.39 37.64 7.96
CA GLN A 86 -0.31 37.65 8.95
C GLN A 86 0.66 38.82 8.70
N ARG A 87 1.14 39.00 7.46
CA ARG A 87 2.03 40.12 7.09
C ARG A 87 1.39 41.47 7.34
N GLU A 88 0.11 41.63 7.01
CA GLU A 88 -0.63 42.86 7.26
C GLU A 88 -0.72 43.16 8.76
N MET A 89 -1.03 42.15 9.57
CA MET A 89 -1.10 42.28 11.02
C MET A 89 0.26 42.62 11.64
N GLU A 90 1.34 41.99 11.19
CA GLU A 90 2.72 42.31 11.60
C GLU A 90 3.10 43.75 11.25
N SER A 91 2.75 44.21 10.04
CA SER A 91 2.96 45.60 9.62
C SER A 91 2.19 46.58 10.51
N ASN A 92 0.92 46.28 10.81
CA ASN A 92 0.08 47.11 11.67
C ASN A 92 0.60 47.13 13.11
N LEU A 93 1.08 46.01 13.64
CA LEU A 93 1.68 45.92 14.96
C LEU A 93 2.96 46.77 15.04
N THR A 94 3.82 46.70 14.01
CA THR A 94 5.04 47.50 13.92
C THR A 94 4.74 49.00 13.97
N LYS A 95 3.75 49.47 13.20
CA LYS A 95 3.31 50.89 13.22
C LYS A 95 2.81 51.33 14.60
N LYS A 96 2.06 50.46 15.30
CA LYS A 96 1.58 50.73 16.67
C LYS A 96 2.74 50.81 17.67
N TYR A 97 3.71 49.91 17.59
CA TYR A 97 4.92 49.98 18.41
C TYR A 97 5.68 51.29 18.17
N GLU A 98 5.89 51.69 16.92
CA GLU A 98 6.55 52.95 16.57
C GLU A 98 5.78 54.18 17.10
N GLN A 99 4.44 54.13 17.08
CA GLN A 99 3.61 55.19 17.65
C GLN A 99 3.75 55.28 19.18
N ILE A 100 3.78 54.14 19.88
CA ILE A 100 3.98 54.10 21.33
C ILE A 100 5.35 54.70 21.69
N PHE A 101 6.42 54.30 20.99
CA PHE A 101 7.76 54.85 21.25
C PHE A 101 7.84 56.36 20.99
N ARG A 102 7.17 56.87 19.95
CA ARG A 102 7.07 58.33 19.72
C ARG A 102 6.34 59.06 20.85
N LEU A 103 5.21 58.51 21.32
CA LEU A 103 4.46 59.11 22.43
C LEU A 103 5.23 59.06 23.75
N LEU A 104 5.97 57.97 24.00
CA LEU A 104 6.86 57.83 25.14
C LEU A 104 7.92 58.94 25.15
N ASP A 105 8.61 59.13 24.01
CA ASP A 105 9.63 60.16 23.85
C ASP A 105 9.06 61.56 24.07
N GLN A 106 7.91 61.87 23.44
CA GLN A 106 7.19 63.13 23.64
C GLN A 106 6.79 63.37 25.10
N SER A 107 6.32 62.33 25.80
CA SER A 107 5.90 62.44 27.20
C SER A 107 7.09 62.71 28.12
N ASN A 108 8.21 62.01 27.90
CA ASN A 108 9.44 62.22 28.65
C ASN A 108 10.04 63.60 28.39
N GLN A 109 9.97 64.09 27.15
CA GLN A 109 10.42 65.44 26.78
C GLN A 109 9.63 66.52 27.54
N LEU A 110 8.29 66.43 27.55
CA LEU A 110 7.42 67.36 28.29
C LEU A 110 7.65 67.29 29.80
N ALA A 111 7.91 66.10 30.36
CA ALA A 111 8.24 65.93 31.77
C ALA A 111 9.54 66.67 32.15
N LYS A 112 10.58 66.59 31.29
CA LYS A 112 11.83 67.34 31.47
C LYS A 112 11.59 68.86 31.44
N GLU A 113 10.81 69.34 30.48
CA GLU A 113 10.46 70.76 30.35
C GLU A 113 9.65 71.27 31.55
N SER A 114 8.91 70.39 32.23
CA SER A 114 8.13 70.69 33.43
C SER A 114 8.94 70.62 34.74
N GLY A 115 10.24 70.35 34.69
CA GLY A 115 11.13 70.32 35.86
C GLY A 115 11.12 69.00 36.64
N ILE A 116 10.62 67.91 36.06
CA ILE A 116 10.66 66.58 36.67
C ILE A 116 12.08 66.00 36.54
N SER A 117 12.65 65.53 37.66
CA SER A 117 13.99 64.91 37.71
C SER A 117 14.09 63.69 36.78
N GLU A 118 15.26 63.47 36.17
CA GLU A 118 15.50 62.39 35.19
C GLU A 118 15.23 60.98 35.75
N GLU A 119 15.28 60.80 37.08
CA GLU A 119 14.97 59.53 37.76
C GLU A 119 13.47 59.14 37.72
N ASN A 120 12.56 60.07 37.38
CA ASN A 120 11.11 59.82 37.32
C ASN A 120 10.56 59.72 35.89
N LEU A 121 11.43 59.64 34.88
CA LEU A 121 11.00 59.49 33.48
C LEU A 121 10.49 58.07 33.22
N ILE A 122 9.60 57.94 32.24
CA ILE A 122 9.04 56.65 31.85
C ILE A 122 10.14 55.86 31.14
N SER A 123 10.56 54.74 31.75
CA SER A 123 11.58 53.86 31.18
C SER A 123 11.10 53.24 29.86
N PRO A 124 11.97 53.08 28.84
CA PRO A 124 11.66 52.37 27.61
C PRO A 124 11.26 50.90 27.82
N GLU A 125 11.59 50.30 28.97
CA GLU A 125 11.09 48.97 29.36
C GLU A 125 9.58 48.94 29.64
N CYS A 126 8.96 50.08 29.98
CA CYS A 126 7.52 50.17 30.18
C CYS A 126 6.73 50.02 28.87
N ALA A 127 7.36 50.28 27.72
CA ALA A 127 6.80 50.06 26.38
C ALA A 127 7.03 48.62 25.86
N ASN A 128 7.85 47.82 26.55
CA ASN A 128 8.18 46.46 26.16
C ASN A 128 7.05 45.49 26.55
N LEU A 129 6.05 45.36 25.69
CA LEU A 129 4.94 44.40 25.79
C LEU A 129 5.37 42.94 25.54
N ALA A 130 6.66 42.61 25.60
CA ALA A 130 7.17 41.24 25.44
C ALA A 130 6.61 40.22 26.46
N GLN A 131 5.89 40.70 27.49
CA GLN A 131 5.14 39.89 28.46
C GLN A 131 3.62 39.81 28.18
N ALA A 132 3.11 40.35 27.07
CA ALA A 132 1.77 40.02 26.61
C ALA A 132 1.80 38.57 26.10
N ALA A 133 1.54 37.65 27.02
CA ALA A 133 1.51 36.21 26.82
C ALA A 133 0.90 35.87 25.45
N MET A 134 1.70 35.19 24.63
CA MET A 134 1.20 34.42 23.49
C MET A 134 -0.06 33.68 23.96
N PRO A 135 -1.23 33.83 23.31
CA PRO A 135 -2.39 33.03 23.67
C PRO A 135 -1.98 31.56 23.53
N PRO A 136 -2.18 30.72 24.56
CA PRO A 136 -1.93 29.30 24.42
C PRO A 136 -2.82 28.80 23.29
N ILE A 137 -2.20 28.20 22.28
CA ILE A 137 -2.91 27.55 21.18
C ILE A 137 -3.96 26.64 21.83
N PRO A 138 -5.27 26.91 21.64
CA PRO A 138 -6.28 26.08 22.27
C PRO A 138 -6.14 24.65 21.73
N PRO A 139 -6.19 23.62 22.60
CA PRO A 139 -5.99 22.23 22.20
C PRO A 139 -7.11 21.67 21.28
N ASN A 140 -8.05 22.52 20.86
CA ASN A 140 -9.25 22.14 20.13
C ASN A 140 -9.18 22.34 18.62
N PHE A 141 -8.07 22.82 18.05
CA PHE A 141 -7.95 22.93 16.58
C PHE A 141 -7.96 21.55 15.89
N LEU A 142 -7.70 20.46 16.63
CA LEU A 142 -7.74 19.10 16.12
C LEU A 142 -9.13 18.43 16.18
N ASN A 143 -10.12 19.06 16.85
CA ASN A 143 -11.42 18.43 17.11
C ASN A 143 -12.45 18.61 15.98
N GLN A 144 -12.11 19.29 14.89
CA GLN A 144 -13.00 19.51 13.75
C GLN A 144 -12.91 18.39 12.67
N PHE A 145 -12.00 17.43 12.83
CA PHE A 145 -11.82 16.29 11.90
C PHE A 145 -12.59 15.01 12.29
N LYS A 146 -13.69 15.12 13.04
CA LYS A 146 -14.50 13.97 13.50
C LYS A 146 -15.24 13.19 12.40
N HIS A 147 -15.01 13.50 11.12
CA HIS A 147 -15.72 12.88 9.99
C HIS A 147 -14.80 12.29 8.91
N MET A 148 -13.51 12.06 9.19
CA MET A 148 -12.62 11.37 8.25
C MET A 148 -12.39 9.90 8.64
N PRO A 149 -12.37 8.97 7.66
CA PRO A 149 -12.26 7.54 7.92
C PRO A 149 -10.92 7.16 8.58
N THR A 150 -10.99 6.11 9.42
CA THR A 150 -10.04 5.65 10.46
C THR A 150 -8.58 5.40 10.03
N ILE A 151 -8.21 5.55 8.75
CA ILE A 151 -6.90 5.13 8.24
C ILE A 151 -5.76 6.13 8.58
N MET A 152 -6.07 7.37 8.98
CA MET A 152 -5.06 8.42 9.25
C MET A 152 -4.77 8.71 10.73
N HIS A 153 -5.36 7.96 11.68
CA HIS A 153 -5.16 8.25 13.11
C HIS A 153 -3.81 7.76 13.66
N GLN A 154 -3.11 6.90 12.93
CA GLN A 154 -1.87 6.29 13.41
C GLN A 154 -0.61 7.13 13.15
N ALA A 155 -0.69 8.19 12.34
CA ALA A 155 0.45 9.06 12.03
C ALA A 155 0.57 10.29 12.96
N ALA A 156 -0.48 10.66 13.70
CA ALA A 156 -0.54 11.92 14.45
C ALA A 156 0.10 11.86 15.87
N LEU A 157 0.46 10.68 16.38
CA LEU A 157 1.10 10.53 17.71
C LEU A 157 2.63 10.39 17.64
N SER A 158 3.25 10.57 16.48
CA SER A 158 4.68 10.29 16.26
C SER A 158 5.47 11.51 15.74
N LEU A 159 5.14 12.72 16.20
CA LEU A 159 5.94 13.91 15.92
C LEU A 159 7.08 14.06 16.94
N ASN A 160 7.98 13.07 16.96
CA ASN A 160 9.39 13.33 17.27
C ASN A 160 10.10 13.45 15.92
N PHE A 161 10.52 14.67 15.59
CA PHE A 161 11.11 15.01 14.31
C PHE A 161 12.53 14.43 14.21
N ASP A 162 12.66 13.21 13.66
CA ASP A 162 13.94 12.59 13.29
C ASP A 162 14.17 12.78 11.77
N PRO A 163 15.25 13.46 11.33
CA PRO A 163 15.55 13.71 9.92
C PRO A 163 15.78 12.45 9.05
N SER A 164 15.81 11.24 9.63
CA SER A 164 16.07 9.99 8.90
C SER A 164 14.86 9.38 8.16
N MET A 165 13.64 9.90 8.34
CA MET A 165 12.42 9.34 7.73
C MET A 165 12.17 9.73 6.26
N PHE A 166 12.83 10.77 5.73
CA PHE A 166 12.53 11.29 4.37
C PHE A 166 13.03 10.37 3.24
N MET A 167 13.88 9.37 3.51
CA MET A 167 14.29 8.39 2.50
C MET A 167 13.40 7.13 2.42
N VAL A 168 12.48 6.92 3.36
CA VAL A 168 11.65 5.70 3.42
C VAL A 168 10.31 5.86 2.69
N ALA A 169 9.75 7.07 2.64
CA ALA A 169 8.44 7.33 2.04
C ALA A 169 8.43 7.22 0.49
N ASN A 170 9.59 7.30 -0.17
CA ASN A 170 9.65 7.21 -1.64
C ASN A 170 9.64 5.76 -2.16
N GLN A 171 9.52 4.75 -1.28
CA GLN A 171 9.59 3.33 -1.64
C GLN A 171 8.26 2.57 -1.50
N ALA A 172 7.19 3.23 -1.03
CA ALA A 172 5.90 2.59 -0.78
C ALA A 172 4.95 2.52 -2.01
N ASN A 173 5.31 3.15 -3.14
CA ASN A 173 4.41 3.31 -4.29
C ASN A 173 4.40 2.15 -5.33
N HIS A 174 4.95 0.98 -5.03
CA HIS A 174 5.01 -0.15 -5.99
C HIS A 174 4.45 -1.49 -5.47
N GLN A 175 3.62 -1.52 -4.42
CA GLN A 175 3.12 -2.77 -3.83
C GLN A 175 1.62 -3.07 -3.98
N LEU A 176 0.95 -2.56 -5.01
CA LEU A 176 -0.40 -3.03 -5.36
C LEU A 176 -0.44 -3.48 -6.81
N GLY A 177 -0.30 -4.80 -7.03
CA GLY A 177 -0.40 -5.39 -8.36
C GLY A 177 0.20 -6.78 -8.46
N ARG A 178 -0.35 -7.78 -7.75
CA ARG A 178 -0.21 -9.19 -8.14
C ARG A 178 -1.24 -10.08 -7.44
N LEU A 179 -2.45 -10.15 -8.00
CA LEU A 179 -3.33 -11.30 -7.82
C LEU A 179 -2.85 -12.40 -8.79
N GLN A 180 -2.37 -13.53 -8.24
CA GLN A 180 -2.08 -14.74 -9.01
C GLN A 180 -3.25 -15.70 -8.89
N LEU A 181 -3.90 -16.01 -10.01
CA LEU A 181 -4.79 -17.16 -10.18
C LEU A 181 -4.01 -18.47 -9.99
N PRO A 182 -4.58 -19.52 -9.38
CA PRO A 182 -3.98 -20.84 -9.36
C PRO A 182 -4.34 -21.62 -10.63
N ARG A 183 -3.31 -22.05 -11.37
CA ARG A 183 -3.37 -23.04 -12.45
C ARG A 183 -2.97 -24.40 -11.85
N GLY A 184 -3.87 -25.39 -11.91
CA GLY A 184 -3.55 -26.80 -11.67
C GLY A 184 -2.61 -27.36 -12.76
N PRO A 185 -1.87 -28.44 -12.48
CA PRO A 185 -2.46 -29.75 -12.78
C PRO A 185 -2.10 -30.91 -11.82
N ASN A 186 -2.99 -31.89 -11.87
CA ASN A 186 -2.87 -33.31 -11.51
C ASN A 186 -1.47 -33.88 -11.23
N ALA A 187 -1.33 -34.50 -10.05
CA ALA A 187 -0.58 -35.74 -9.86
C ALA A 187 -1.13 -36.51 -8.65
N ASN A 188 -1.69 -37.70 -8.89
CA ASN A 188 -1.97 -38.73 -7.88
C ASN A 188 -0.65 -39.17 -7.21
N PRO A 189 -0.66 -39.60 -5.93
CA PRO A 189 -0.88 -41.01 -5.66
C PRO A 189 -1.69 -41.30 -4.38
N LEU A 190 -2.76 -42.08 -4.52
CA LEU A 190 -3.35 -42.88 -3.46
C LEU A 190 -2.88 -44.32 -3.66
N THR A 191 -2.31 -44.94 -2.62
CA THR A 191 -2.92 -46.08 -1.91
C THR A 191 -1.88 -46.74 -1.00
N SER A 192 -2.10 -46.63 0.32
CA SER A 192 -1.80 -47.74 1.24
C SER A 192 -2.83 -47.73 2.36
N VAL A 193 -3.31 -48.93 2.61
CA VAL A 193 -4.45 -49.35 3.41
C VAL A 193 -4.07 -49.60 4.88
N ALA A 194 -5.11 -49.84 5.69
CA ALA A 194 -5.15 -50.18 7.11
C ALA A 194 -5.06 -48.96 8.05
N GLY A 195 -6.02 -48.66 8.94
CA GLY A 195 -7.08 -49.48 9.51
C GLY A 195 -6.89 -49.48 11.03
N ALA A 196 -7.61 -48.62 11.76
CA ALA A 196 -7.95 -48.81 13.17
C ALA A 196 -8.95 -47.74 13.62
N SER A 197 -10.14 -48.21 13.98
CA SER A 197 -11.22 -47.47 14.63
C SER A 197 -10.81 -47.06 16.05
N GLY A 198 -11.24 -45.88 16.48
CA GLY A 198 -11.13 -45.43 17.87
C GLY A 198 -11.80 -44.08 18.10
N LEU A 199 -13.09 -44.11 18.46
CA LEU A 199 -13.80 -42.99 19.07
C LEU A 199 -13.05 -42.54 20.34
N SER A 200 -12.84 -41.23 20.51
CA SER A 200 -13.02 -40.52 21.79
C SER A 200 -12.80 -39.01 21.65
N THR A 201 -13.88 -38.28 21.92
CA THR A 201 -13.97 -37.16 22.87
C THR A 201 -12.98 -35.98 22.76
N ILE A 202 -13.57 -34.84 22.41
CA ILE A 202 -13.03 -33.47 22.48
C ILE A 202 -12.51 -33.16 23.90
N PRO A 203 -11.36 -32.47 24.02
CA PRO A 203 -11.39 -31.17 24.69
C PRO A 203 -10.71 -30.10 23.85
N SER A 204 -11.44 -29.00 23.67
CA SER A 204 -10.96 -27.73 23.13
C SER A 204 -9.74 -27.23 23.91
N PHE A 205 -8.60 -27.16 23.23
CA PHE A 205 -7.48 -26.32 23.64
C PHE A 205 -7.09 -25.42 22.47
N SER A 206 -7.61 -24.19 22.50
CA SER A 206 -7.12 -23.06 21.73
C SER A 206 -5.68 -22.74 22.19
N LYS A 207 -4.69 -23.36 21.55
CA LYS A 207 -3.32 -22.82 21.52
C LYS A 207 -3.19 -22.01 20.24
N SER A 208 -3.27 -20.68 20.38
CA SER A 208 -2.75 -19.74 19.41
C SER A 208 -1.23 -19.97 19.32
N SER A 209 -0.81 -20.83 18.39
CA SER A 209 0.57 -20.84 17.94
C SER A 209 0.78 -19.57 17.12
N ASP A 210 1.22 -18.51 17.80
CA ASP A 210 1.76 -17.32 17.15
C ASP A 210 2.97 -17.74 16.31
N HIS A 211 2.71 -18.09 15.05
CA HIS A 211 3.74 -18.17 14.02
C HIS A 211 4.21 -16.74 13.75
N GLN A 212 5.05 -16.20 14.63
CA GLN A 212 5.86 -15.03 14.30
C GLN A 212 6.67 -15.38 13.06
N SER A 213 6.32 -14.75 11.95
CA SER A 213 7.06 -14.86 10.71
C SER A 213 8.53 -14.50 10.97
N PRO A 214 9.51 -15.31 10.52
CA PRO A 214 10.91 -15.06 10.79
C PRO A 214 11.34 -13.64 10.36
N PRO A 215 12.20 -12.95 11.13
CA PRO A 215 12.55 -11.56 10.88
C PRO A 215 13.17 -11.38 9.48
N MET A 216 12.72 -10.40 8.71
CA MET A 216 13.22 -10.15 7.35
C MET A 216 14.68 -9.64 7.34
N LYS A 217 15.37 -9.77 6.20
CA LYS A 217 16.70 -9.17 5.95
C LYS A 217 16.66 -8.29 4.71
N THR A 218 17.49 -7.26 4.65
CA THR A 218 17.60 -6.39 3.47
C THR A 218 18.60 -6.95 2.45
N CYS A 219 18.22 -6.97 1.17
CA CYS A 219 19.13 -7.33 0.07
C CYS A 219 20.24 -6.28 -0.07
N GLN A 220 21.51 -6.70 -0.16
CA GLN A 220 22.64 -5.76 -0.32
C GLN A 220 22.70 -5.08 -1.70
N THR A 221 22.00 -5.61 -2.71
CA THR A 221 22.05 -5.08 -4.08
C THR A 221 20.90 -4.12 -4.37
N CYS A 222 19.66 -4.50 -4.05
CA CYS A 222 18.48 -3.70 -4.37
C CYS A 222 17.79 -3.09 -3.14
N LEU A 223 18.34 -3.31 -1.95
CA LEU A 223 17.82 -2.78 -0.67
C LEU A 223 16.38 -3.19 -0.32
N GLN A 224 15.80 -4.17 -1.01
CA GLN A 224 14.48 -4.71 -0.72
C GLN A 224 14.50 -5.68 0.47
N GLN A 225 13.40 -5.75 1.22
CA GLN A 225 13.24 -6.73 2.29
C GLN A 225 12.95 -8.13 1.72
N ILE A 226 13.76 -9.11 2.13
CA ILE A 226 13.67 -10.51 1.71
C ILE A 226 13.65 -11.42 2.96
N HIS A 227 13.12 -12.62 2.84
CA HIS A 227 13.12 -13.59 3.95
C HIS A 227 14.56 -13.88 4.46
N ARG A 228 14.77 -14.00 5.78
CA ARG A 228 16.13 -14.15 6.37
C ARG A 228 16.95 -15.28 5.76
N ASN A 229 16.27 -16.37 5.43
CA ASN A 229 16.88 -17.58 4.89
C ASN A 229 16.87 -17.65 3.36
N ALA A 230 16.43 -16.60 2.64
CA ALA A 230 16.45 -16.58 1.18
C ALA A 230 17.91 -16.63 0.66
N PRO A 231 18.31 -17.63 -0.15
CA PRO A 231 19.67 -17.73 -0.69
C PRO A 231 19.94 -16.69 -1.79
N ILE A 232 18.89 -16.26 -2.49
CA ILE A 232 18.93 -15.32 -3.61
C ILE A 232 17.78 -14.31 -3.44
N CYS A 233 18.01 -13.05 -3.82
CA CYS A 233 16.95 -12.04 -3.85
C CYS A 233 15.93 -12.38 -4.97
N PRO A 234 14.61 -12.46 -4.70
CA PRO A 234 13.63 -12.75 -5.73
C PRO A 234 13.53 -11.63 -6.78
N MET A 235 13.84 -10.38 -6.38
CA MET A 235 13.75 -9.19 -7.23
C MET A 235 14.94 -9.06 -8.17
N CYS A 236 16.18 -8.99 -7.65
CA CYS A 236 17.37 -8.73 -8.46
C CYS A 236 18.25 -9.96 -8.72
N LYS A 237 17.87 -11.14 -8.22
CA LYS A 237 18.61 -12.41 -8.37
C LYS A 237 20.04 -12.40 -7.81
N SER A 238 20.44 -11.39 -7.06
CA SER A 238 21.76 -11.37 -6.42
C SER A 238 21.83 -12.35 -5.23
N LYS A 239 22.99 -12.99 -5.05
CA LYS A 239 23.24 -13.91 -3.92
C LYS A 239 23.25 -13.13 -2.61
N SER A 240 22.46 -13.59 -1.64
CA SER A 240 22.48 -13.00 -0.31
C SER A 240 23.61 -13.63 0.52
N ARG A 241 24.61 -12.83 0.90
CA ARG A 241 25.66 -13.25 1.84
C ARG A 241 25.26 -12.88 3.27
N SER A 242 25.28 -13.85 4.18
CA SER A 242 25.12 -13.59 5.61
C SER A 242 26.28 -12.74 6.14
N LYS A 243 26.00 -11.75 6.99
CA LYS A 243 27.05 -10.96 7.67
C LYS A 243 27.86 -11.79 8.68
N HIS A 244 27.33 -12.94 9.11
CA HIS A 244 28.03 -13.89 9.98
C HIS A 244 28.13 -15.25 9.28
N PRO A 245 29.12 -15.47 8.41
CA PRO A 245 29.39 -16.80 7.89
C PRO A 245 29.80 -17.70 9.07
N LYS A 246 29.12 -18.83 9.26
CA LYS A 246 29.57 -19.87 10.20
C LYS A 246 30.98 -20.26 9.77
N LYS A 247 31.97 -20.09 10.67
CA LYS A 247 33.36 -20.45 10.42
C LYS A 247 33.42 -21.90 9.92
N ALA A 248 34.04 -22.12 8.76
CA ALA A 248 34.24 -23.46 8.24
C ALA A 248 35.06 -24.26 9.25
N LYS A 249 34.53 -25.40 9.70
CA LYS A 249 35.25 -26.34 10.57
C LYS A 249 36.42 -26.90 9.74
N ARG A 250 37.65 -26.58 10.13
CA ARG A 250 38.86 -27.14 9.49
C ARG A 250 38.76 -28.67 9.54
N LYS A 251 38.83 -29.32 8.37
CA LYS A 251 39.04 -30.77 8.31
C LYS A 251 40.44 -31.02 8.88
N ALA A 252 40.53 -31.89 9.88
CA ALA A 252 41.81 -32.45 10.28
C ALA A 252 42.32 -33.31 9.12
N GLU A 253 43.52 -32.98 8.63
CA GLU A 253 44.28 -33.85 7.74
C GLU A 253 44.64 -35.12 8.51
N GLY A 254 44.34 -36.27 7.91
CA GLY A 254 44.77 -37.59 8.30
C GLY A 254 45.23 -38.33 7.05
#